data_AF-A0A6P1TGR7-F1
#
_entry.id   AF-A0A6P1TGR7-F1
#
_cell.length_a   1.000
_cell.length_b   1.000
_cell.length_c   1.000
_cell.angle_alpha   90.00
_cell.angle_beta   90.00
_cell.angle_gamma   90.00
#
_symmetry.space_group_name_H-M   'P 1'
#
loop_
_entity.id
_entity.type
_entity.pdbx_description
1 polymer ?
#
loop_
_entity_poly.entity_id
_entity_poly.type
_entity_poly.pdbx_seq_one_letter_code
_entity_poly.pdbx_strand_id
1 'polypeptide(L)'
;MSETLYQERYINLEGSWNLGLGKKEEAVMNQRVQLPGSLDEQGKDIEGVEKSKPGETMYLTPEYHYEGYAVYERDFEIDYQEGETVLFSMERTRAAKVWVNHRFVGQDDRLTAPQIFDITQTVKQGTTE
;
A
#
# COMPACT_ATOMS: atom_id res chain seq x y z
N MET A 1 -35.79 -22.20 -4.19
CA MET A 1 -34.59 -21.94 -3.37
C MET A 1 -33.80 -20.91 -4.13
N SER A 2 -33.83 -19.65 -3.72
CA SER A 2 -33.09 -18.58 -4.40
C SER A 2 -31.62 -18.68 -4.04
N GLU A 3 -30.77 -18.85 -5.06
CA GLU A 3 -29.33 -18.59 -4.95
C GLU A 3 -29.17 -17.10 -4.64
N THR A 4 -28.82 -16.76 -3.40
CA THR A 4 -28.37 -15.41 -3.08
C THR A 4 -26.99 -15.28 -3.70
N LEU A 5 -26.91 -14.64 -4.88
CA LEU A 5 -25.65 -14.25 -5.49
C LEU A 5 -24.99 -13.24 -4.55
N TYR A 6 -23.84 -13.61 -3.99
CA TYR A 6 -23.00 -12.68 -3.23
C TYR A 6 -22.53 -11.59 -4.18
N GLN A 7 -22.92 -10.34 -3.89
CA GLN A 7 -22.47 -9.19 -4.67
C GLN A 7 -21.17 -8.66 -4.07
N GLU A 8 -20.05 -8.95 -4.72
CA GLU A 8 -18.76 -8.37 -4.35
C GLU A 8 -18.70 -6.90 -4.78
N ARG A 9 -18.22 -6.04 -3.89
CA ARG A 9 -18.01 -4.61 -4.15
C ARG A 9 -16.51 -4.34 -4.10
N TYR A 10 -16.00 -3.72 -5.15
CA TYR A 10 -14.58 -3.39 -5.29
C TYR A 10 -14.39 -1.88 -5.20
N ILE A 11 -13.45 -1.46 -4.37
CA ILE A 11 -12.99 -0.07 -4.28
C ILE A 11 -11.53 -0.06 -4.72
N ASN A 12 -11.23 0.64 -5.81
CA ASN A 12 -9.87 0.81 -6.28
C ASN A 12 -9.17 1.90 -5.47
N LEU A 13 -7.98 1.59 -4.94
CA LEU A 13 -7.17 2.49 -4.15
C LEU A 13 -5.96 3.06 -4.92
N GLU A 14 -5.95 2.94 -6.24
CA GLU A 14 -4.96 3.60 -7.11
C GLU A 14 -4.99 5.13 -6.98
N GLY A 15 -3.88 5.76 -7.31
CA GLY A 15 -3.68 7.20 -7.28
C GLY A 15 -2.64 7.64 -6.25
N SER A 16 -2.83 8.85 -5.71
CA SER A 16 -1.85 9.50 -4.83
C SER A 16 -1.95 8.99 -3.40
N TRP A 17 -0.82 8.56 -2.85
CA TRP A 17 -0.65 8.20 -1.44
C TRP A 17 0.35 9.14 -0.78
N ASN A 18 0.20 9.38 0.52
CA ASN A 18 1.25 9.99 1.32
C ASN A 18 2.38 8.96 1.50
N LEU A 19 3.62 9.44 1.44
CA LEU A 19 4.83 8.63 1.53
C LEU A 19 5.74 9.18 2.62
N GLY A 20 6.28 8.27 3.43
CA GLY A 20 7.41 8.52 4.32
C GLY A 20 8.45 7.42 4.16
N LEU A 21 9.72 7.81 4.02
CA LEU A 21 10.83 6.86 3.94
C LEU A 21 11.34 6.51 5.34
N GLY A 22 11.71 5.26 5.56
CA GLY A 22 12.12 4.72 6.85
C GLY A 22 11.10 3.79 7.50
N LYS A 23 11.40 3.34 8.73
CA LYS A 23 10.49 2.49 9.51
C LYS A 23 9.27 3.30 9.96
N LYS A 24 8.17 2.60 10.28
CA LYS A 24 6.88 3.23 10.67
C LYS A 24 7.01 4.29 11.77
N GLU A 25 7.89 4.06 12.75
CA GLU A 25 8.09 4.94 13.90
C GLU A 25 8.95 6.17 13.60
N GLU A 26 9.70 6.13 12.49
CA GLU A 26 10.70 7.14 12.10
C GLU A 26 10.25 7.93 10.85
N ALA A 27 9.40 7.33 10.03
CA ALA A 27 8.97 7.88 8.76
C ALA A 27 8.15 9.17 8.95
N VAL A 28 8.60 10.24 8.31
CA VAL A 28 7.87 11.50 8.21
C VAL A 28 7.05 11.48 6.93
N MET A 29 5.73 11.62 7.03
CA MET A 29 4.81 11.62 5.88
C MET A 29 4.80 12.96 5.15
N ASN A 30 5.93 13.33 4.54
CA ASN A 30 6.14 14.64 3.90
C ASN A 30 6.15 14.60 2.36
N GLN A 31 5.95 13.43 1.76
CA GLN A 31 6.02 13.24 0.31
C GLN A 31 4.75 12.57 -0.21
N ARG A 32 4.60 12.54 -1.54
CA ARG A 32 3.52 11.83 -2.21
C ARG A 32 4.07 10.93 -3.31
N VAL A 33 3.38 9.82 -3.55
CA VAL A 33 3.73 8.83 -4.57
C VAL A 33 2.47 8.33 -5.27
N GLN A 34 2.56 7.99 -6.56
CA GLN A 34 1.47 7.35 -7.29
C GLN A 34 1.57 5.84 -7.15
N LEU A 35 0.46 5.19 -6.85
CA LEU A 35 0.32 3.74 -6.88
C LEU A 35 -0.76 3.35 -7.92
N PRO A 36 -0.57 2.27 -8.70
CA PRO A 36 0.58 1.37 -8.68
C PRO A 36 1.86 2.02 -9.27
N GLY A 37 3.02 1.57 -8.79
CA GLY A 37 4.33 2.04 -9.22
C GLY A 37 5.40 1.75 -8.15
N SER A 38 6.67 1.82 -8.54
CA SER A 38 7.81 1.65 -7.63
C SER A 38 8.51 2.97 -7.32
N LEU A 39 9.26 3.00 -6.22
CA LEU A 39 10.13 4.13 -5.88
C LEU A 39 11.28 4.28 -6.88
N ASP A 40 11.73 3.19 -7.51
CA ASP A 40 12.78 3.22 -8.52
C ASP A 40 12.29 3.92 -9.82
N GLU A 41 11.02 3.75 -10.18
CA GLU A 41 10.39 4.42 -11.33
C GLU A 41 10.10 5.90 -11.08
N GLN A 42 9.71 6.25 -9.85
CA GLN A 42 9.29 7.61 -9.47
C GLN A 42 10.39 8.41 -8.74
N GLY A 43 11.57 7.82 -8.52
CA GLY A 43 12.60 8.30 -7.59
C GLY A 43 13.14 9.69 -7.89
N LYS A 44 13.04 10.17 -9.13
CA LYS A 44 13.40 11.54 -9.49
C LYS A 44 12.67 12.61 -8.67
N ASP A 45 11.42 12.33 -8.33
CA ASP A 45 10.50 13.26 -7.67
C ASP A 45 10.36 12.96 -6.16
N ILE A 46 11.15 12.02 -5.63
CA ILE A 46 11.10 11.57 -4.23
C ILE A 46 12.44 11.85 -3.56
N GLU A 47 12.45 12.80 -2.63
CA GLU A 47 13.58 13.11 -1.77
C GLU A 47 13.97 11.90 -0.91
N GLY A 48 15.26 11.56 -0.90
CA GLY A 48 15.80 10.40 -0.20
C GLY A 48 15.90 9.13 -1.06
N VAL A 49 15.40 9.16 -2.30
CA VAL A 49 15.73 8.15 -3.32
C VAL A 49 16.99 8.57 -4.06
N GLU A 50 17.95 7.66 -4.20
CA GLU A 50 19.25 7.98 -4.77
C GLU A 50 19.30 7.70 -6.26
N LYS A 51 20.12 8.47 -6.99
CA LYS A 51 20.46 8.15 -8.38
C LYS A 51 21.48 7.02 -8.40
N SER A 52 21.22 5.99 -9.20
CA SER A 52 22.13 4.86 -9.35
C SER A 52 23.50 5.28 -9.92
N LYS A 53 24.58 4.68 -9.44
CA LYS A 53 25.94 4.98 -9.90
C LYS A 53 26.19 4.40 -11.30
N PRO A 54 26.74 5.18 -12.26
CA PRO A 54 27.14 4.64 -13.55
C PRO A 54 28.30 3.65 -13.38
N GLY A 55 28.16 2.40 -13.80
CA GLY A 55 29.29 1.45 -13.82
C GLY A 55 28.97 -0.02 -13.57
N GLU A 56 27.73 -0.40 -13.26
CA GLU A 56 27.32 -1.82 -13.28
C GLU A 56 26.99 -2.24 -14.71
N THR A 57 28.02 -2.40 -15.53
CA THR A 57 27.95 -2.57 -16.99
C THR A 57 27.29 -3.88 -17.48
N MET A 58 26.59 -4.61 -16.62
CA MET A 58 25.99 -5.93 -16.93
C MET A 58 24.54 -6.10 -16.43
N TYR A 59 23.89 -5.08 -15.85
CA TYR A 59 22.51 -5.19 -15.35
C TYR A 59 21.60 -4.08 -15.88
N LEU A 60 20.30 -4.36 -15.93
CA LEU A 60 19.23 -3.36 -16.08
C LEU A 60 19.11 -2.57 -14.77
N THR A 61 20.13 -1.79 -14.43
CA THR A 61 20.12 -0.97 -13.22
C THR A 61 19.12 0.18 -13.42
N PRO A 62 18.08 0.31 -12.57
CA PRO A 62 17.15 1.41 -12.66
C PRO A 62 17.86 2.74 -12.44
N GLU A 63 17.38 3.84 -13.05
CA GLU A 63 18.05 5.15 -12.94
C GLU A 63 18.09 5.67 -11.49
N TYR A 64 17.05 5.34 -10.72
CA TYR A 64 16.93 5.64 -9.30
C TYR A 64 16.78 4.35 -8.52
N HIS A 65 17.23 4.35 -7.28
CA HIS A 65 17.14 3.19 -6.39
C HIS A 65 16.87 3.62 -4.96
N TYR A 66 15.93 2.92 -4.32
CA TYR A 66 15.70 3.02 -2.88
C TYR A 66 15.82 1.65 -2.20
N GLU A 67 16.67 1.60 -1.17
CA GLU A 67 16.79 0.44 -0.28
C GLU A 67 16.37 0.83 1.14
N GLY A 68 15.29 0.23 1.63
CA GLY A 68 14.80 0.49 2.98
C GLY A 68 13.31 0.21 3.15
N TYR A 69 12.81 0.55 4.33
CA TYR A 69 11.37 0.56 4.60
C TYR A 69 10.74 1.84 4.03
N ALA A 70 9.52 1.73 3.53
CA ALA A 70 8.71 2.88 3.15
C ALA A 70 7.31 2.71 3.72
N VAL A 71 6.74 3.81 4.18
CA VAL A 71 5.39 3.89 4.74
C VAL A 71 4.51 4.59 3.74
N TYR A 72 3.39 3.94 3.39
CA TYR A 72 2.37 4.47 2.50
C TYR A 72 1.10 4.67 3.32
N GLU A 73 0.47 5.84 3.20
CA GLU A 73 -0.75 6.18 3.92
C GLU A 73 -1.76 6.86 3.01
N ARG A 74 -3.03 6.49 3.17
CA ARG A 74 -4.16 7.10 2.49
C ARG A 74 -5.44 6.84 3.29
N ASP A 75 -6.28 7.87 3.37
CA ASP A 75 -7.65 7.76 3.87
C ASP A 75 -8.61 7.49 2.72
N PHE A 76 -9.60 6.65 2.97
CA PHE A 76 -10.69 6.36 2.05
C PHE A 76 -11.94 5.97 2.82
N GLU A 77 -13.09 6.30 2.25
CA GLU A 77 -14.39 5.92 2.78
C GLU A 77 -14.86 4.62 2.13
N ILE A 78 -15.46 3.74 2.93
CA ILE A 78 -16.12 2.55 2.43
C ILE A 78 -17.55 2.53 2.92
N ASP A 79 -18.47 2.20 2.02
CA ASP A 79 -19.86 1.91 2.37
C ASP A 79 -19.95 0.45 2.80
N TYR A 80 -19.91 0.18 4.10
CA TYR A 80 -20.01 -1.18 4.65
C TYR A 80 -21.22 -1.32 5.58
N GLN A 81 -21.79 -2.51 5.60
CA GLN A 81 -22.89 -2.91 6.47
C GLN A 81 -22.41 -3.96 7.47
N GLU A 82 -23.09 -4.02 8.62
CA GLU A 82 -22.82 -5.04 9.62
C GLU A 82 -23.08 -6.44 9.05
N GLY A 83 -22.10 -7.34 9.23
CA GLY A 83 -22.13 -8.70 8.68
C GLY A 83 -21.41 -8.86 7.34
N GLU A 84 -20.96 -7.78 6.69
CA GLU A 84 -20.12 -7.87 5.51
C GLU A 84 -18.65 -8.16 5.85
N THR A 85 -17.95 -8.85 4.95
CA THR A 85 -16.51 -9.06 5.04
C THR A 85 -15.79 -8.03 4.19
N VAL A 86 -14.79 -7.37 4.77
CA VAL A 86 -13.97 -6.37 4.07
C VAL A 86 -12.54 -6.89 3.97
N LEU A 87 -12.09 -7.08 2.73
CA LEU A 87 -10.75 -7.55 2.41
C LEU A 87 -9.92 -6.43 1.78
N PHE A 88 -8.71 -6.21 2.27
CA PHE A 88 -7.72 -5.37 1.63
C PHE A 88 -6.76 -6.25 0.82
N SER A 89 -6.69 -6.02 -0.50
CA SER A 89 -5.82 -6.80 -1.39
C SER A 89 -4.76 -5.93 -2.07
N MET A 90 -3.54 -6.42 -2.09
CA MET A 90 -2.44 -5.89 -2.91
C MET A 90 -2.04 -6.95 -3.93
N GLU A 91 -2.19 -6.67 -5.22
CA GLU A 91 -1.97 -7.64 -6.28
C GLU A 91 -0.51 -8.11 -6.38
N ARG A 92 0.43 -7.16 -6.39
CA ARG A 92 1.89 -7.38 -6.43
C ARG A 92 2.57 -6.36 -5.56
N THR A 93 3.23 -6.82 -4.51
CA THR A 93 3.97 -5.96 -3.58
C THR A 93 5.16 -6.71 -3.00
N ARG A 94 6.13 -5.96 -2.46
CA ARG A 94 7.21 -6.54 -1.65
C ARG A 94 6.65 -6.98 -0.28
N ALA A 95 7.51 -7.45 0.62
CA ALA A 95 7.09 -7.73 1.98
C ALA A 95 6.41 -6.51 2.61
N ALA A 96 5.18 -6.69 3.11
CA ALA A 96 4.35 -5.60 3.61
C ALA A 96 3.80 -5.90 5.00
N LYS A 97 3.54 -4.82 5.74
CA LYS A 97 2.83 -4.83 7.01
C LYS A 97 1.65 -3.85 6.89
N VAL A 98 0.47 -4.26 7.33
CA VAL A 98 -0.76 -3.48 7.16
C VAL A 98 -1.29 -3.02 8.51
N TRP A 99 -1.64 -1.74 8.57
CA TRP A 99 -2.38 -1.14 9.68
C TRP A 99 -3.61 -0.43 9.12
N VAL A 100 -4.73 -0.55 9.82
CA VAL A 100 -5.97 0.17 9.53
C VAL A 100 -6.42 0.84 10.81
N ASN A 101 -6.72 2.15 10.77
CA ASN A 101 -7.09 2.93 11.95
C ASN A 101 -6.09 2.74 13.11
N HIS A 102 -4.79 2.78 12.80
CA HIS A 102 -3.65 2.54 13.70
C HIS A 102 -3.55 1.14 14.32
N ARG A 103 -4.46 0.22 14.01
CA ARG A 103 -4.42 -1.17 14.48
C ARG A 103 -3.67 -2.05 13.48
N PHE A 104 -2.70 -2.82 13.97
CA PHE A 104 -2.00 -3.81 13.15
C PHE A 104 -2.97 -4.91 12.70
N VAL A 105 -2.98 -5.20 11.41
CA VAL A 105 -3.84 -6.22 10.78
C VAL A 105 -3.04 -7.48 10.50
N GLY A 106 -1.85 -7.33 9.91
CA GLY A 106 -1.03 -8.47 9.52
C GLY A 106 0.21 -8.09 8.72
N GLN A 107 0.97 -9.10 8.36
CA GLN A 107 2.14 -8.98 7.49
C GLN A 107 2.21 -10.16 6.52
N ASP A 108 2.83 -9.92 5.38
CA ASP A 108 3.03 -10.93 4.34
C ASP A 108 4.33 -10.62 3.58
N ASP A 109 5.13 -11.66 3.32
CA ASP A 109 6.44 -11.57 2.67
C ASP A 109 6.46 -12.19 1.26
N ARG A 110 5.30 -12.63 0.76
CA ARG A 110 5.16 -13.16 -0.60
C ARG A 110 5.37 -12.05 -1.63
N LEU A 111 6.43 -12.17 -2.42
CA LEU A 111 6.85 -11.13 -3.38
C LEU A 111 6.10 -11.17 -4.72
N THR A 112 5.50 -12.31 -5.06
CA THR A 112 4.95 -12.57 -6.40
C THR A 112 3.51 -13.09 -6.38
N ALA A 113 2.85 -13.05 -5.23
CA ALA A 113 1.46 -13.46 -5.07
C ALA A 113 0.65 -12.32 -4.44
N PRO A 114 -0.67 -12.24 -4.70
CA PRO A 114 -1.53 -11.29 -4.02
C PRO A 114 -1.45 -11.46 -2.51
N GLN A 115 -1.31 -10.34 -1.81
CA GLN A 115 -1.38 -10.29 -0.35
C GLN A 115 -2.77 -9.78 0.04
N ILE A 116 -3.51 -10.57 0.82
CA ILE A 116 -4.90 -10.30 1.17
C ILE A 116 -5.03 -10.29 2.70
N PHE A 117 -5.64 -9.24 3.23
CA PHE A 117 -5.82 -9.02 4.66
C PHE A 117 -7.30 -8.81 4.98
N ASP A 118 -7.83 -9.55 5.95
CA ASP A 118 -9.16 -9.29 6.49
C ASP A 118 -9.10 -8.07 7.43
N ILE A 119 -9.74 -6.98 7.01
CA ILE A 119 -9.77 -5.72 7.75
C ILE A 119 -11.13 -5.47 8.42
N THR A 120 -12.07 -6.42 8.34
CA THR A 120 -13.47 -6.27 8.78
C THR A 120 -13.57 -5.71 10.20
N GLN A 121 -12.76 -6.20 11.13
CA GLN A 121 -12.76 -5.80 12.55
C GLN A 121 -12.04 -4.47 12.84
N THR A 122 -11.46 -3.85 11.82
CA THR A 122 -10.66 -2.62 11.94
C THR A 122 -11.28 -1.43 11.22
N VAL A 123 -12.22 -1.68 10.31
CA VAL A 123 -13.07 -0.65 9.74
C VAL A 123 -13.92 -0.05 10.86
N LYS A 124 -14.04 1.27 10.86
CA LYS A 124 -14.98 2.01 11.70
C LYS A 124 -16.02 2.64 10.80
N GLN A 125 -17.27 2.69 11.26
CA GLN A 125 -18.27 3.52 10.62
C GLN A 125 -17.83 4.99 10.80
N GLY A 126 -17.68 5.71 9.69
CA GLY A 126 -17.36 7.14 9.75
C GLY A 126 -18.52 7.87 10.40
N THR A 127 -18.26 8.61 11.48
CA THR A 127 -19.18 9.65 11.93
C THR A 127 -18.94 10.84 11.02
N THR A 128 -19.90 11.14 10.14
CA THR A 128 -19.95 12.44 9.49
C THR A 128 -20.20 13.47 10.59
N GLU A 129 -19.20 14.29 10.94
CA GLU A 129 -19.41 15.55 11.67
C GLU A 129 -19.68 16.69 10.69
#